data_AF-X1UIR2-F1
#
_entry.id   AF-X1UIR2-F1
#
_cell.length_a   1.000
_cell.length_b   1.000
_cell.length_c   1.000
_cell.angle_alpha   90.00
_cell.angle_beta   90.00
_cell.angle_gamma   90.00
#
_symmetry.space_group_name_H-M   'P 1'
#
loop_
_entity.id
_entity.type
_entity.pdbx_description
1 polymer ?
#
loop_
_entity_poly.entity_id
_entity_poly.type
_entity_poly.pdbx_seq_one_letter_code
_entity_poly.pdbx_strand_id
1 'polypeptide(L)' 'MSGKGNCYDNAPMESFWGIIKQELIHHNHYRTRREAIEDITEYIEIFYNRQRLQAKLGFLSPVAYAQR' A
#
# COMPACT_ATOMS: atom_id res chain seq x y z
N MET A 1 -19.26 -7.44 -5.46
CA MET A 1 -19.14 -8.21 -6.72
C MET A 1 -17.97 -7.62 -7.50
N SER A 2 -16.83 -8.32 -7.53
CA SER A 2 -15.73 -8.05 -8.47
C SER A 2 -15.89 -9.05 -9.63
N GLY A 3 -16.26 -8.55 -10.81
CA GLY A 3 -16.46 -9.37 -12.01
C GLY A 3 -15.17 -9.45 -12.83
N LYS A 4 -14.86 -10.61 -13.40
CA LYS A 4 -13.77 -10.76 -14.38
C LYS A 4 -13.93 -9.69 -15.48
N GLY A 5 -12.97 -8.78 -15.57
CA GLY A 5 -12.96 -7.71 -16.58
C GLY A 5 -13.31 -6.30 -16.10
N ASN A 6 -13.61 -6.08 -14.81
CA ASN A 6 -13.78 -4.72 -14.30
C ASN A 6 -12.42 -4.12 -13.85
N CYS A 7 -11.81 -3.31 -14.71
CA CYS A 7 -10.54 -2.64 -14.43
C CYS A 7 -10.59 -1.71 -13.20
N TYR A 8 -11.77 -1.16 -12.87
CA TYR A 8 -11.92 -0.26 -11.73
C TYR A 8 -11.75 -0.94 -10.37
N ASP A 9 -12.01 -2.25 -10.29
CA ASP A 9 -11.82 -3.02 -9.05
C ASP A 9 -10.34 -3.33 -8.81
N ASN A 10 -9.58 -3.56 -9.89
CA ASN A 10 -8.15 -3.85 -9.84
C ASN A 10 -7.26 -2.60 -9.76
N ALA A 11 -7.68 -1.50 -10.38
CA ALA A 11 -6.95 -0.23 -10.41
C ALA A 11 -6.43 0.26 -9.04
N PRO A 12 -7.20 0.22 -7.93
CA PRO A 12 -6.68 0.63 -6.62
C PRO A 12 -5.55 -0.28 -6.13
N MET A 13 -5.65 -1.59 -6.35
CA MET A 13 -4.60 -2.54 -5.99
C MET A 13 -3.36 -2.37 -6.86
N GLU A 14 -3.52 -2.19 -8.18
CA GLU A 14 -2.38 -1.93 -9.07
C GLU A 14 -1.63 -0.66 -8.70
N SER A 15 -2.37 0.40 -8.35
CA SER A 15 -1.78 1.66 -7.88
C SER A 15 -0.99 1.44 -6.59
N PHE A 16 -1.56 0.70 -5.62
CA PHE A 16 -0.87 0.34 -4.38
C PHE A 16 0.42 -0.47 -4.64
N TRP A 17 0.39 -1.44 -5.55
CA TRP A 17 1.57 -2.24 -5.89
C TRP A 17 2.65 -1.42 -6.60
N GLY A 18 2.27 -0.46 -7.44
CA GLY A 18 3.23 0.47 -8.07
C GLY A 18 3.97 1.30 -7.02
N ILE A 19 3.21 1.82 -6.07
CA ILE A 19 3.67 2.64 -4.95
C ILE A 19 4.67 1.87 -4.07
N ILE A 20 4.30 0.69 -3.54
CA ILE A 20 5.19 -0.05 -2.63
C ILE A 20 6.47 -0.50 -3.33
N LYS A 21 6.40 -0.82 -4.63
CA LYS A 21 7.59 -1.15 -5.40
C LYS A 21 8.53 0.04 -5.54
N GLN A 22 7.97 1.21 -5.85
CA GLN A 22 8.74 2.43 -6.02
C GLN A 22 9.35 2.91 -4.70
N GLU A 23 8.60 2.89 -3.60
CA GLU A 23 9.04 3.48 -2.33
C GLU A 23 9.87 2.54 -1.45
N LEU A 24 9.69 1.22 -1.59
CA LEU A 24 10.31 0.23 -0.72
C LEU A 24 11.15 -0.79 -1.50
N ILE A 25 10.51 -1.57 -2.38
CA ILE A 25 11.13 -2.77 -2.95
C ILE A 25 12.32 -2.45 -3.86
N HIS A 26 12.25 -1.41 -4.68
CA HIS A 26 13.35 -1.05 -5.58
C HIS A 26 14.56 -0.45 -4.84
N HIS A 27 14.40 -0.04 -3.59
CA HIS A 27 15.45 0.56 -2.77
C HIS A 27 16.11 -0.43 -1.80
N ASN A 28 15.54 -1.64 -1.66
CA ASN A 28 15.98 -2.64 -0.69
C ASN A 28 16.46 -3.92 -1.39
N HIS A 29 17.56 -4.49 -0.90
CA HIS A 29 18.04 -5.82 -1.31
C HIS A 29 17.80 -6.82 -0.19
N TYR A 30 16.82 -7.70 -0.36
CA TYR A 30 16.49 -8.71 0.64
C TYR A 30 17.33 -9.97 0.47
N ARG A 31 17.97 -10.40 1.56
CA ARG A 31 18.73 -11.66 1.59
C ARG A 31 17.82 -12.87 1.74
N THR A 32 16.72 -12.72 2.46
CA THR A 32 15.73 -13.78 2.66
C THR A 32 14.31 -13.30 2.36
N ARG A 33 13.43 -14.25 2.03
CA ARG A 33 12.01 -13.97 1.87
C ARG A 33 11.37 -13.45 3.16
N ARG A 34 11.87 -13.89 4.32
CA ARG A 34 11.33 -13.47 5.62
C ARG A 34 11.57 -11.99 5.84
N GLU A 35 12.79 -11.50 5.59
CA GLU A 35 13.10 -10.07 5.68
C GLU A 35 12.20 -9.22 4.79
N ALA A 36 11.96 -9.66 3.53
CA ALA A 36 11.04 -8.96 2.64
C ALA A 36 9.60 -8.94 3.19
N ILE A 37 9.13 -10.03 3.79
CA ILE A 37 7.79 -10.10 4.39
C ILE A 37 7.68 -9.16 5.58
N GLU A 38 8.68 -9.13 6.46
CA GLU A 38 8.71 -8.26 7.64
C GLU A 38 8.64 -6.78 7.22
N ASP A 39 9.49 -6.37 6.29
CA ASP A 39 9.58 -4.98 5.79
C ASP A 39 8.29 -4.55 5.06
N ILE A 40 7.74 -5.41 4.20
CA ILE A 40 6.46 -5.17 3.51
C ILE A 40 5.31 -5.05 4.50
N THR A 41 5.28 -5.90 5.53
CA THR A 41 4.21 -5.90 6.54
C THR A 41 4.26 -4.62 7.36
N GLU A 42 5.46 -4.23 7.83
CA GLU A 42 5.66 -2.97 8.54
C GLU A 42 5.26 -1.76 7.68
N TYR A 43 5.70 -1.72 6.42
CA TYR A 43 5.33 -0.66 5.50
C TYR A 43 3.81 -0.54 5.34
N ILE A 44 3.09 -1.65 5.23
CA ILE A 44 1.63 -1.65 5.06
C ILE A 44 0.94 -1.20 6.35
N GLU A 45 1.23 -1.87 7.47
CA GLU A 45 0.49 -1.71 8.72
C GLU A 45 0.79 -0.39 9.42
N ILE A 46 2.05 0.02 9.42
CA ILE A 46 2.51 1.17 10.20
C ILE A 46 2.55 2.41 9.31
N PHE A 47 3.28 2.36 8.20
CA PHE A 47 3.47 3.55 7.37
C PHE A 47 2.24 3.84 6.49
N TYR A 48 1.88 2.95 5.58
CA TYR A 48 0.85 3.19 4.58
C TYR A 48 -0.53 3.41 5.20
N ASN A 49 -0.96 2.52 6.10
CA ASN A 49 -2.31 2.58 6.64
C ASN A 49 -2.49 3.66 7.72
N ARG A 50 -1.49 3.86 8.59
CA ARG A 50 -1.65 4.73 9.78
C ARG A 50 -1.03 6.12 9.61
N GLN A 51 0.08 6.24 8.88
CA GLN A 51 0.87 7.48 8.84
C GLN A 51 0.77 8.22 7.51
N ARG A 52 0.68 7.52 6.37
CA ARG A 52 0.73 8.14 5.04
C ARG A 52 -0.47 9.03 4.80
N LEU A 53 -0.23 10.33 4.70
CA LEU A 53 -1.25 11.30 4.31
C LEU A 53 -1.49 11.25 2.81
N GLN A 54 -2.75 11.20 2.41
CA GLN A 54 -3.14 11.18 1.01
C GLN A 54 -4.02 12.38 0.68
N ALA A 55 -3.62 13.19 -0.31
CA ALA A 55 -4.38 14.36 -0.73
C ALA A 55 -5.83 13.99 -1.12
N LYS A 56 -6.02 12.84 -1.79
CA LYS A 56 -7.34 12.30 -2.14
C LYS A 56 -8.24 11.98 -0.94
N LEU A 57 -7.65 11.78 0.24
CA LEU A 57 -8.36 11.51 1.49
C LEU A 57 -8.52 12.77 2.35
N GLY A 58 -8.26 13.96 1.79
CA GLY A 58 -8.29 15.22 2.54
C GLY A 58 -7.12 15.36 3.51
N PHE A 59 -5.92 14.89 3.12
CA PHE A 59 -4.73 14.86 3.96
C PHE A 59 -4.90 14.03 5.24
N LEU A 60 -5.68 12.95 5.15
CA LEU A 60 -5.81 11.94 6.19
C LEU A 60 -5.06 10.66 5.80
N SER A 61 -4.69 9.87 6.81
CA SER A 61 -4.23 8.50 6.58
C SER A 61 -5.40 7.57 6.26
N PRO A 62 -5.18 6.43 5.58
CA PRO A 62 -6.24 5.49 5.26
C PRO A 62 -7.09 5.07 6.47
N VAL A 63 -6.45 4.80 7.60
CA VAL A 63 -7.13 4.45 8.86
C VAL A 63 -7.89 5.64 9.45
N ALA A 64 -7.33 6.84 9.39
CA ALA A 64 -8.03 8.04 9.88
C ALA A 64 -9.25 8.38 9.00
N TYR A 65 -9.15 8.19 7.69
CA TYR A 65 -10.25 8.37 6.75
C TYR A 65 -11.36 7.34 6.96
N ALA A 66 -11.02 6.06 7.21
CA ALA A 66 -11.99 5.00 7.41
C ALA A 66 -12.76 5.09 8.75
N GLN A 67 -12.21 5.78 9.74
CA GLN A 67 -12.84 6.00 11.05
C GLN A 67 -13.66 7.29 11.12
N ARG A 68 -13.69 8.07 10.03
CA ARG A 68 -14.49 9.28 9.90
C ARG A 68 -15.86 8.96 9.33
#